data_AF-A0A5J5L3P3-F1
#
_entry.id   AF-A0A5J5L3P3-F1
#
_cell.length_a   1.000
_cell.length_b   1.000
_cell.length_c   1.000
_cell.angle_alpha   90.00
_cell.angle_beta   90.00
_cell.angle_gamma   90.00
#
_symmetry.space_group_name_H-M   'P 1'
#
loop_
_entity.id
_entity.type
_entity.pdbx_description
1 polymer ?
#
loop_
_entity_poly.entity_id
_entity_poly.type
_entity_poly.pdbx_seq_one_letter_code
_entity_poly.pdbx_strand_id
1 'polypeptide(L)'
;MLSCTDRLACECLGQRPLFLGVSGEDAAQYWDSDEFAVAVVSADGDAEKVELTATPFATLLEWCEYTRSERGWDIGPHVGGSLVGDLVRSVKP
;
A
#
# COMPACT_ATOMS: atom_id res chain seq x y z
N MET A 1 7.83 18.72 -4.25
CA MET A 1 8.44 18.07 -3.08
C MET A 1 7.68 16.78 -2.85
N LEU A 2 8.34 15.63 -2.97
CA LEU A 2 7.78 14.38 -2.46
C LEU A 2 7.73 14.51 -0.92
N SER A 3 6.66 14.05 -0.28
CA SER A 3 6.58 14.03 1.17
C SER A 3 7.70 13.14 1.73
N CYS A 4 8.09 13.33 3.00
CA CYS A 4 9.07 12.46 3.65
C CYS A 4 8.67 10.98 3.54
N THR A 5 7.38 10.68 3.61
CA THR A 5 6.82 9.33 3.48
C THR A 5 7.01 8.73 2.07
N ASP A 6 6.86 9.54 1.02
CA ASP A 6 7.04 9.09 -0.37
C ASP A 6 8.51 8.73 -0.65
N ARG A 7 9.45 9.53 -0.11
CA ARG A 7 10.88 9.20 -0.18
C ARG A 7 11.18 7.88 0.53
N LEU A 8 10.70 7.73 1.76
CA LEU A 8 10.92 6.51 2.55
C LEU A 8 10.32 5.28 1.86
N ALA A 9 9.14 5.40 1.28
CA ALA A 9 8.54 4.32 0.50
C ALA A 9 9.38 3.96 -0.74
N CYS A 10 9.95 4.96 -1.42
CA CYS A 10 10.86 4.72 -2.54
C CYS A 10 12.16 4.02 -2.11
N GLU A 11 12.73 4.42 -0.97
CA GLU A 11 13.93 3.79 -0.41
C GLU A 11 13.66 2.36 0.07
N CYS A 12 12.48 2.12 0.64
CA CYS A 12 12.05 0.83 1.16
C CYS A 12 11.77 -0.20 0.04
N LEU A 13 11.10 0.24 -1.04
CA LEU A 13 10.74 -0.62 -2.17
C LEU A 13 11.74 -0.57 -3.33
N GLY A 14 12.75 0.31 -3.27
CA GLY A 14 13.78 0.46 -4.31
C GLY A 14 13.30 1.06 -5.63
N GLN A 15 12.03 1.48 -5.69
CA GLN A 15 11.36 1.99 -6.90
C GLN A 15 10.30 3.02 -6.51
N ARG A 16 9.56 3.58 -7.47
CA ARG A 16 8.51 4.57 -7.18
C ARG A 16 7.15 3.87 -7.03
N PRO A 17 6.67 3.64 -5.80
CA PRO A 17 5.45 2.87 -5.58
C PRO A 17 4.18 3.72 -5.75
N LEU A 18 3.03 3.04 -5.83
CA LEU A 18 1.72 3.66 -5.89
C LEU A 18 1.20 3.97 -4.49
N PHE A 19 0.87 5.23 -4.20
CA PHE A 19 0.24 5.59 -2.93
C PHE A 19 -1.18 5.02 -2.83
N LEU A 20 -1.45 4.25 -1.77
CA LEU A 20 -2.75 3.65 -1.50
C LEU A 20 -3.59 4.51 -0.55
N GLY A 21 -2.98 5.15 0.45
CA GLY A 21 -3.73 5.88 1.48
C GLY A 21 -3.02 5.89 2.82
N VAL A 22 -3.75 6.29 3.85
CA VAL A 22 -3.25 6.37 5.22
C VAL A 22 -4.16 5.51 6.10
N SER A 23 -3.58 4.57 6.84
CA SER A 23 -4.31 3.83 7.86
C SER A 23 -4.47 4.65 9.14
N GLY A 24 -5.38 4.27 10.03
CA GLY A 24 -5.78 5.03 11.22
C GLY A 24 -4.71 5.27 12.29
N GLU A 25 -3.48 4.76 12.10
CA GLU A 25 -2.28 5.12 12.87
C GLU A 25 -1.41 6.18 12.17
N ASP A 26 -2.01 6.95 11.25
CA ASP A 26 -1.30 7.89 10.37
C ASP A 26 -0.18 7.24 9.52
N ALA A 27 -0.26 5.92 9.33
CA ALA A 27 0.70 5.17 8.54
C ALA A 27 0.33 5.21 7.05
N ALA A 28 1.20 5.79 6.25
CA ALA A 28 1.05 5.90 4.80
C ALA A 28 1.40 4.56 4.14
N GLN A 29 0.54 4.07 3.25
CA GLN A 29 0.73 2.80 2.57
C GLN A 29 0.96 2.99 1.09
N TYR A 30 1.92 2.23 0.56
CA TYR A 30 2.36 2.30 -0.81
C TYR A 30 2.48 0.89 -1.40
N TRP A 31 2.07 0.71 -2.65
CA TRP A 31 2.08 -0.57 -3.34
C TRP A 31 3.15 -0.63 -4.42
N ASP A 32 3.86 -1.74 -4.46
CA ASP A 32 4.66 -2.15 -5.59
C ASP A 32 4.05 -3.37 -6.30
N SER A 33 3.77 -3.21 -7.59
CA SER A 33 3.15 -4.28 -8.39
C SER A 33 4.14 -5.29 -8.95
N ASP A 34 5.44 -4.97 -8.99
CA ASP A 34 6.46 -5.86 -9.56
C ASP A 34 6.84 -6.95 -8.56
N GLU A 35 7.11 -6.54 -7.33
CA GLU A 35 7.48 -7.39 -6.19
C GLU A 35 6.26 -7.87 -5.38
N PHE A 36 5.05 -7.40 -5.72
CA PHE A 36 3.83 -7.66 -4.95
C PHE A 36 3.99 -7.35 -3.45
N ALA A 37 4.51 -6.14 -3.17
CA ALA A 37 4.86 -5.71 -1.82
C ALA A 37 4.23 -4.36 -1.46
N VAL A 38 3.86 -4.20 -0.19
CA VAL A 38 3.37 -2.95 0.38
C VAL A 38 4.45 -2.33 1.26
N ALA A 39 4.78 -1.06 1.08
CA ALA A 39 5.50 -0.30 2.10
C ALA A 39 4.51 0.40 3.02
N VAL A 40 4.65 0.14 4.32
CA VAL A 40 3.92 0.84 5.39
C VAL A 40 4.88 1.83 6.03
N VAL A 41 4.61 3.11 5.87
CA VAL A 41 5.44 4.20 6.39
C VAL A 41 4.72 4.86 7.56
N SER A 42 5.25 4.64 8.75
CA SER A 42 4.73 5.17 10.00
C SER A 42 4.93 6.69 10.10
N ALA A 43 4.08 7.37 10.87
CA ALA A 43 4.23 8.81 11.13
C ALA A 43 5.57 9.16 11.80
N ASP A 44 6.15 8.23 12.56
CA ASP A 44 7.48 8.34 13.18
C ASP A 44 8.64 8.28 12.18
N GLY A 45 8.37 8.07 10.89
CA GLY A 45 9.39 8.03 9.84
C GLY A 45 10.07 6.68 9.67
N ASP A 46 9.48 5.61 10.20
CA ASP A 46 9.88 4.24 9.93
C ASP A 46 9.13 3.67 8.73
N ALA A 47 9.77 2.82 7.93
CA ALA A 47 9.17 2.21 6.75
C ALA A 47 9.42 0.70 6.73
N GLU A 48 8.34 -0.06 6.72
CA GLU A 48 8.36 -1.52 6.66
C GLU A 48 7.89 -2.01 5.28
N LYS A 49 8.66 -2.92 4.67
CA LYS A 49 8.23 -3.64 3.47
C LYS A 49 7.52 -4.92 3.87
N VAL A 50 6.30 -5.08 3.38
CA VAL A 50 5.46 -6.27 3.57
C VAL A 50 5.24 -6.94 2.22
N GLU A 51 5.87 -8.09 2.01
CA GLU A 51 5.60 -8.93 0.84
C GLU A 51 4.26 -9.64 1.02
N LEU A 52 3.29 -9.44 0.12
CA LEU A 52 1.97 -10.04 0.29
C LEU A 52 2.05 -11.57 0.26
N THR A 53 2.96 -12.13 -0.53
CA THR A 53 3.24 -13.58 -0.59
C THR A 53 3.76 -14.15 0.74
N ALA A 54 4.36 -13.34 1.60
CA ALA A 54 4.78 -13.72 2.95
C ALA A 54 3.65 -13.56 4.00
N THR A 55 2.51 -13.00 3.59
CA THR A 55 1.31 -12.86 4.41
C THR A 55 0.23 -13.85 3.97
N PRO A 56 -0.83 -14.05 4.77
CA PRO A 56 -2.00 -14.84 4.35
C PRO A 56 -2.79 -14.20 3.20
N PHE A 57 -2.46 -12.97 2.79
CA PHE A 57 -3.17 -12.21 1.80
C PHE A 57 -2.57 -12.49 0.42
N ALA A 58 -3.32 -13.18 -0.44
CA ALA A 58 -2.86 -13.50 -1.79
C ALA A 58 -2.93 -12.28 -2.73
N THR A 59 -3.69 -11.26 -2.34
CA THR A 59 -3.97 -10.09 -3.18
C THR A 59 -3.90 -8.78 -2.41
N LEU A 60 -3.60 -7.69 -3.13
CA LEU A 60 -3.65 -6.34 -2.56
C LEU A 60 -5.04 -5.98 -2.04
N LEU A 61 -6.10 -6.55 -2.64
CA LEU A 61 -7.47 -6.33 -2.16
C LEU A 61 -7.66 -6.88 -0.75
N GLU A 62 -7.21 -8.12 -0.50
CA GLU A 62 -7.29 -8.72 0.83
C GLU A 62 -6.46 -7.95 1.86
N TRP A 63 -5.30 -7.45 1.46
CA TRP A 63 -4.49 -6.55 2.29
C TRP A 63 -5.23 -5.25 2.64
N CYS A 64 -5.84 -4.60 1.66
CA CYS A 64 -6.60 -3.37 1.89
C CYS A 64 -7.82 -3.62 2.78
N GLU A 65 -8.56 -4.72 2.60
CA GLU A 65 -9.71 -5.08 3.44
C GLU A 65 -9.28 -5.38 4.87
N TYR A 66 -8.19 -6.16 5.06
CA TYR A 66 -7.60 -6.40 6.38
C TYR A 66 -7.23 -5.09 7.08
N THR A 67 -6.49 -4.22 6.38
CA THR A 67 -6.01 -2.98 6.96
C THR A 67 -7.16 -2.01 7.24
N ARG A 68 -8.20 -2.01 6.39
CA ARG A 68 -9.43 -1.25 6.64
C ARG A 68 -10.15 -1.72 7.90
N SER A 69 -10.28 -3.04 8.08
CA SER A 69 -10.94 -3.64 9.23
C SER A 69 -10.17 -3.42 10.53
N GLU A 70 -8.86 -3.70 10.52
CA GLU A 70 -8.04 -3.76 11.74
C GLU A 70 -7.46 -2.40 12.13
N ARG A 71 -7.09 -1.58 11.13
CA ARG A 71 -6.30 -0.36 11.35
C ARG A 71 -7.08 0.90 11.03
N GLY A 72 -8.39 0.82 10.73
CA GLY A 72 -9.24 1.99 10.51
C GLY A 72 -8.78 2.86 9.33
N TRP A 73 -8.66 2.26 8.14
CA TRP A 73 -8.18 2.95 6.94
C TRP A 73 -9.11 4.09 6.50
N ASP A 74 -8.60 5.33 6.48
CA ASP A 74 -9.27 6.49 5.88
C ASP A 74 -8.78 6.63 4.44
N ILE A 75 -9.68 6.34 3.51
CA ILE A 75 -9.36 6.15 2.10
C ILE A 75 -8.88 7.48 1.48
N GLY A 76 -7.60 7.54 1.10
CA GLY A 76 -7.11 8.56 0.18
C GLY A 76 -7.84 8.48 -1.18
N PRO A 77 -7.87 9.57 -1.98
CA PRO A 77 -8.80 9.77 -3.11
C PRO A 77 -8.79 8.71 -4.23
N HIS A 78 -7.88 7.72 -4.19
CA HIS A 78 -7.74 6.67 -5.18
C HIS A 78 -8.28 5.28 -4.78
N VAL A 79 -8.71 5.06 -3.53
CA VAL A 79 -9.16 3.72 -3.08
C VAL A 79 -10.68 3.66 -2.80
N GLY A 80 -11.42 4.67 -3.26
CA GLY A 80 -12.88 4.73 -3.20
C GLY A 80 -13.59 4.73 -4.56
N GLY A 81 -12.85 4.71 -5.66
CA GLY A 81 -13.43 4.80 -7.00
C GLY A 81 -12.51 4.22 -8.06
N SER A 82 -13.00 3.18 -8.74
CA SER A 82 -12.50 2.68 -10.03
C SER A 82 -10.99 2.36 -10.14
N LEU A 83 -10.33 1.86 -9.09
CA LEU A 83 -8.99 1.25 -9.22
C LEU A 83 -8.98 -0.24 -8.89
N VAL A 84 -9.96 -0.71 -8.09
CA VAL A 84 -10.19 -2.15 -7.86
C VAL A 84 -10.54 -2.87 -9.18
N GLY A 85 -11.16 -2.17 -10.14
CA GLY A 85 -11.43 -2.71 -11.48
C GLY A 85 -10.20 -2.78 -12.39
N ASP A 86 -9.28 -1.82 -12.28
CA ASP A 86 -8.05 -1.79 -13.07
C ASP A 86 -6.95 -2.71 -12.50
N LEU A 87 -6.88 -2.87 -11.17
CA LEU A 87 -5.94 -3.80 -10.54
C LEU A 87 -6.29 -5.27 -10.82
N VAL A 88 -7.59 -5.60 -10.89
CA VAL A 88 -8.07 -6.95 -11.29
C VAL A 88 -7.77 -7.24 -12.77
N ARG A 89 -7.48 -6.22 -13.61
CA ARG A 89 -7.09 -6.43 -15.01
C ARG A 89 -5.60 -6.73 -15.21
N SER A 90 -4.73 -6.34 -14.27
CA SER A 90 -3.29 -6.66 -14.34
C SER A 90 -2.93 -8.06 -13.83
N VAL A 91 -3.89 -8.81 -13.28
CA VAL A 91 -3.79 -10.25 -13.03
C VAL A 91 -4.64 -11.00 -14.04
N LYS A 92 -4.16 -11.08 -15.29
CA LYS A 92 -4.54 -12.16 -16.20
C LYS A 92 -3.27 -12.88 -16.67
N PRO A 93 -3.28 -14.22 -16.72
CA PRO A 93 -2.15 -15.04 -17.17
C PRO A 93 -1.79 -14.78 -18.63
#